data_AF-A0A1L9RXF3-F1
#
_entry.id   AF-A0A1L9RXF3-F1
#
_cell.length_a   1.000
_cell.length_b   1.000
_cell.length_c   1.000
_cell.angle_alpha   90.00
_cell.angle_beta   90.00
_cell.angle_gamma   90.00
#
_symmetry.space_group_name_H-M   'P 1'
#
loop_
_entity.id
_entity.type
_entity.pdbx_description
1 polymer ?
#
loop_
_entity_poly.entity_id
_entity_poly.type
_entity_poly.pdbx_seq_one_letter_code
_entity_poly.pdbx_strand_id
1 'polypeptide(L)'
;MATHDLDRPEKCPVLDCDYHIRRFVRAYDRERHTLVHYKGDLICGFCPESRSLAEKSFRRADLFKRHLVVDHEANTNRHESLNTDGENPAEISEVSGKCSNCSLIFNNIDDFHNHFYDCICRAIING
;
A
#
# COMPACT_ATOMS: atom_id res chain seq x y z
N MET A 1 30.13 -24.90 -2.03
CA MET A 1 30.56 -23.51 -2.25
C MET A 1 29.36 -22.61 -2.06
N ALA A 2 29.39 -21.73 -1.07
CA ALA A 2 28.28 -20.83 -0.73
C ALA A 2 28.34 -19.59 -1.62
N THR A 3 27.43 -19.49 -2.60
CA THR A 3 27.25 -18.31 -3.44
C THR A 3 25.95 -17.62 -3.02
N HIS A 4 25.93 -16.99 -1.85
CA HIS A 4 24.80 -16.17 -1.37
C HIS A 4 25.22 -14.73 -1.02
N ASP A 5 26.42 -14.30 -1.42
CA ASP A 5 27.02 -13.05 -0.93
C ASP A 5 26.97 -11.87 -1.93
N LEU A 6 26.45 -12.03 -3.15
CA LEU A 6 26.64 -11.01 -4.18
C LEU A 6 25.46 -10.08 -4.51
N ASP A 7 24.21 -10.33 -4.11
CA ASP A 7 23.15 -9.38 -4.48
C ASP A 7 21.90 -9.50 -3.59
N ARG A 8 21.98 -9.00 -2.36
CA ARG A 8 20.79 -8.59 -1.60
C ARG A 8 20.72 -7.06 -1.56
N PRO A 9 20.29 -6.41 -2.66
CA PRO A 9 20.20 -4.95 -2.72
C PRO A 9 19.09 -4.43 -1.79
N GLU A 10 18.12 -5.29 -1.48
CA GLU A 10 16.95 -4.96 -0.70
C GLU A 10 17.29 -4.73 0.77
N LYS A 11 17.49 -3.48 1.16
CA LYS A 11 17.67 -3.06 2.56
C LYS A 11 16.47 -2.28 3.05
N CYS A 12 16.19 -2.35 4.36
CA CYS A 12 15.21 -1.44 4.96
C CYS A 12 15.65 0.01 4.70
N PRO A 13 14.78 0.95 4.32
CA PRO A 13 15.16 2.34 4.12
C PRO A 13 15.57 3.07 5.42
N VAL A 14 15.13 2.58 6.58
CA VAL A 14 15.48 3.13 7.90
C VAL A 14 16.89 2.69 8.29
N LEU A 15 17.82 3.64 8.41
CA LEU A 15 19.25 3.36 8.68
C LEU A 15 19.50 2.69 10.04
N ASP A 16 18.73 3.05 11.06
CA ASP A 16 18.85 2.51 12.42
C ASP A 16 18.21 1.12 12.59
N CYS A 17 17.52 0.62 11.56
CA CYS A 17 16.89 -0.69 11.62
C CYS A 17 17.91 -1.83 11.41
N ASP A 18 17.87 -2.86 12.25
CA ASP A 18 18.65 -4.10 12.07
C ASP A 18 18.56 -4.68 10.64
N TYR A 19 17.39 -4.57 10.00
CA TYR A 19 17.14 -5.07 8.66
C TYR A 19 17.71 -4.18 7.54
N HIS A 20 18.25 -3.00 7.87
CA HIS A 20 19.14 -2.24 6.98
C HIS A 20 20.45 -2.98 6.73
N ILE A 21 21.00 -3.57 7.80
CA ILE A 21 22.28 -4.29 7.78
C ILE A 21 22.07 -5.75 7.33
N ARG A 22 21.06 -6.43 7.91
CA ARG A 22 20.77 -7.84 7.60
C ARG A 22 20.28 -8.07 6.17
N ARG A 23 19.65 -7.06 5.56
CA ARG A 23 19.07 -7.08 4.21
C ARG A 23 17.97 -8.15 4.04
N PHE A 24 17.23 -8.05 2.94
CA PHE A 24 16.16 -8.96 2.57
C PHE A 24 16.55 -9.80 1.36
N VAL A 25 15.98 -11.01 1.29
CA VAL A 25 16.08 -11.87 0.10
C VAL A 25 15.24 -11.28 -1.04
N ARG A 26 14.08 -10.71 -0.71
CA ARG A 26 13.04 -10.31 -1.68
C ARG A 26 12.56 -8.89 -1.40
N ALA A 27 12.18 -8.18 -2.47
CA ALA A 27 11.57 -6.86 -2.40
C ALA A 27 10.26 -6.87 -1.59
N TYR A 28 9.44 -7.91 -1.73
CA TYR A 28 8.19 -8.07 -0.98
C TYR A 28 8.41 -8.08 0.55
N ASP A 29 9.44 -8.79 1.03
CA ASP A 29 9.74 -8.86 2.46
C ASP A 29 10.20 -7.50 2.98
N ARG A 30 11.04 -6.79 2.20
CA ARG A 30 11.45 -5.40 2.48
C ARG A 30 10.22 -4.50 2.55
N GLU A 31 9.34 -4.57 1.55
CA GLU A 31 8.14 -3.74 1.48
C GLU A 31 7.25 -3.93 2.69
N ARG A 32 6.91 -5.18 3.00
CA ARG A 32 6.10 -5.54 4.17
C ARG A 32 6.75 -5.06 5.47
N HIS A 33 8.06 -5.19 5.60
CA HIS A 33 8.80 -4.73 6.77
C HIS A 33 8.79 -3.21 6.90
N THR A 34 9.03 -2.46 5.82
CA THR A 34 9.01 -0.99 5.82
C THR A 34 7.67 -0.45 6.33
N LEU A 35 6.54 -1.09 6.00
CA LEU A 35 5.22 -0.67 6.49
C LEU A 35 5.08 -0.71 8.02
N VAL A 36 5.91 -1.50 8.73
CA VAL A 36 5.92 -1.57 10.21
C VAL A 36 6.54 -0.32 10.83
N HIS A 37 7.43 0.37 10.12
CA HIS A 37 8.08 1.59 10.60
C HIS A 37 7.21 2.83 10.49
N TYR A 38 6.09 2.77 9.78
CA TYR A 38 5.19 3.90 9.65
C TYR A 38 4.49 4.18 10.99
N LYS A 39 4.64 5.40 11.51
CA LYS A 39 4.07 5.85 12.80
C LYS A 39 2.92 6.85 12.67
N GLY A 40 2.53 7.20 11.44
CA GLY A 40 1.44 8.15 11.19
C GLY A 40 0.06 7.50 11.20
N ASP A 41 -0.97 8.33 11.09
CA ASP A 41 -2.35 7.89 10.84
C ASP A 41 -2.65 7.98 9.33
N LEU A 42 -3.12 6.88 8.73
CA LEU A 42 -3.58 6.83 7.35
C LEU A 42 -5.10 6.84 7.32
N ILE A 43 -5.69 7.73 6.54
CA ILE A 43 -7.13 7.86 6.40
C ILE A 43 -7.54 7.36 5.02
N CYS A 44 -8.44 6.39 4.95
CA CYS A 44 -8.89 5.86 3.66
C CYS A 44 -9.79 6.89 2.98
N GLY A 45 -9.29 7.48 1.88
CA GLY A 45 -10.05 8.42 1.06
C GLY A 45 -11.08 7.78 0.14
N PHE A 46 -11.06 6.44 0.00
CA PHE A 46 -11.99 5.67 -0.84
C PHE A 46 -13.18 5.12 -0.05
N CYS A 47 -13.12 5.14 1.28
CA CYS A 47 -14.25 4.78 2.13
C CYS A 47 -15.41 5.77 1.95
N PRO A 48 -16.66 5.29 1.92
CA PRO A 48 -17.82 6.17 1.83
C PRO A 48 -17.91 7.11 3.05
N GLU A 49 -18.49 8.29 2.86
CA GLU A 49 -18.64 9.29 3.95
C GLU A 49 -19.50 8.81 5.12
N SER A 50 -20.29 7.76 4.92
CA SER A 50 -21.06 7.10 5.98
C SER A 50 -20.20 6.43 7.04
N ARG A 51 -18.94 6.06 6.74
CA ARG A 51 -17.99 5.56 7.74
C ARG A 51 -17.39 6.72 8.53
N SER A 52 -17.35 6.57 9.85
CA SER A 52 -16.75 7.59 10.72
C SER A 52 -15.24 7.70 10.48
N LEU A 53 -14.67 8.85 10.84
CA LEU A 53 -13.22 9.10 10.70
C LEU A 53 -12.38 8.05 11.42
N ALA A 54 -12.85 7.56 12.57
CA ALA A 54 -12.16 6.52 13.34
C ALA A 54 -12.15 5.17 12.62
N GLU A 55 -13.22 4.81 11.92
CA GLU A 55 -13.33 3.55 11.19
C GLU A 55 -12.51 3.52 9.91
N LYS A 56 -12.25 4.68 9.31
CA LYS A 56 -11.38 4.82 8.13
C LYS A 56 -9.94 5.24 8.46
N SER A 57 -9.58 5.34 9.74
CA SER A 57 -8.23 5.71 10.20
C SER A 57 -7.43 4.48 10.63
N PHE A 58 -6.19 4.38 10.15
CA PHE A 58 -5.31 3.24 10.35
C PHE A 58 -3.94 3.72 10.82
N ARG A 59 -3.56 3.29 12.03
CA ARG A 59 -2.20 3.55 12.59
C ARG A 59 -1.11 2.67 11.99
N ARG A 60 -1.51 1.64 11.24
CA ARG A 60 -0.61 0.63 10.68
C ARG A 60 -0.80 0.58 9.18
N ALA A 61 0.27 0.88 8.46
CA ALA A 61 0.27 0.88 7.00
C ALA A 61 -0.02 -0.51 6.40
N ASP A 62 0.34 -1.61 7.09
CA ASP A 62 0.01 -2.96 6.64
C ASP A 62 -1.50 -3.30 6.73
N LEU A 63 -2.20 -2.75 7.74
CA LEU A 63 -3.63 -2.91 7.88
C LEU A 63 -4.36 -2.07 6.84
N PHE A 64 -3.88 -0.84 6.61
CA PHE A 64 -4.38 0.01 5.55
C PHE A 64 -4.25 -0.66 4.17
N LYS A 65 -3.07 -1.20 3.82
CA LYS A 65 -2.87 -1.90 2.55
C LYS A 65 -3.83 -3.08 2.37
N ARG A 66 -4.07 -3.85 3.43
CA ARG A 66 -5.02 -4.97 3.41
C ARG A 66 -6.46 -4.49 3.22
N HIS A 67 -6.84 -3.40 3.88
CA HIS A 67 -8.15 -2.78 3.73
C HIS A 67 -8.41 -2.35 2.28
N LEU A 68 -7.43 -1.79 1.56
CA LEU A 68 -7.60 -1.45 0.14
C LEU A 68 -7.93 -2.68 -0.74
N VAL A 69 -7.31 -3.82 -0.47
CA VAL A 69 -7.55 -5.05 -1.25
C VAL A 69 -8.89 -5.70 -0.89
N VAL A 70 -9.26 -5.69 0.39
CA VAL A 70 -10.46 -6.39 0.89
C VAL A 70 -11.73 -5.57 0.72
N ASP A 71 -11.71 -4.28 1.06
CA ASP A 71 -12.90 -3.41 1.03
C ASP A 71 -13.06 -2.68 -0.31
N HIS A 72 -11.98 -2.49 -1.07
CA HIS A 72 -11.98 -1.71 -2.31
C HIS A 72 -11.48 -2.51 -3.53
N GLU A 73 -11.28 -3.83 -3.38
CA GLU A 73 -10.90 -4.75 -4.46
C GLU A 73 -9.69 -4.28 -5.28
N ALA A 74 -8.72 -3.61 -4.65
CA ALA A 74 -7.48 -3.20 -5.30
C ALA A 74 -6.84 -4.43 -5.96
N ASN A 75 -6.76 -4.42 -7.29
CA ASN A 75 -6.60 -5.64 -8.07
C ASN A 75 -5.13 -6.07 -8.04
N THR A 76 -4.80 -7.02 -7.16
CA THR A 76 -3.42 -7.48 -7.00
C THR A 76 -2.93 -8.33 -8.18
N ASN A 77 -3.87 -8.85 -8.99
CA ASN A 77 -3.61 -9.76 -10.10
C ASN A 77 -4.44 -9.36 -11.32
N ARG A 78 -3.93 -8.46 -12.14
CA ARG A 78 -4.41 -8.28 -13.51
C ARG A 78 -3.90 -9.42 -14.40
N HIS A 79 -4.27 -10.65 -14.08
CA HIS A 79 -4.18 -11.80 -14.97
C HIS A 79 -5.61 -12.28 -15.24
N GLU A 80 -6.11 -11.90 -16.41
CA GLU A 80 -7.10 -12.60 -17.22
C GLU A 80 -8.37 -13.10 -16.49
N SER A 81 -9.42 -12.28 -16.51
CA SER A 81 -10.81 -12.77 -16.44
C SER A 81 -11.72 -11.83 -17.24
N LEU A 82 -11.47 -11.76 -18.55
CA LEU A 82 -12.54 -11.44 -19.49
C LEU A 82 -13.31 -12.73 -19.69
N ASN A 83 -14.42 -12.88 -18.96
CA ASN A 83 -15.63 -13.61 -19.36
C ASN A 83 -16.50 -13.80 -18.11
N THR A 84 -17.50 -12.93 -17.94
CA THR A 84 -18.91 -13.35 -17.84
C THR A 84 -19.79 -12.11 -17.96
N ASP A 85 -20.53 -12.11 -19.05
CA ASP A 85 -21.80 -11.44 -19.29
C ASP A 85 -22.69 -11.41 -18.03
N GLY A 86 -23.29 -10.26 -17.72
CA GLY A 86 -24.20 -10.14 -16.58
C GLY A 86 -24.31 -8.73 -16.01
N GLU A 87 -25.13 -7.93 -16.67
CA GLU A 87 -25.82 -6.72 -16.20
C GLU A 87 -25.70 -6.37 -14.70
N ASN A 88 -25.13 -5.18 -14.42
CA ASN A 88 -25.66 -4.17 -13.49
C ASN A 88 -24.84 -2.89 -13.71
N PRO A 89 -25.44 -1.72 -14.03
CA PRO A 89 -24.74 -0.45 -13.93
C PRO A 89 -24.66 -0.10 -12.45
N ALA A 90 -23.79 -0.80 -11.72
CA ALA A 90 -23.29 -0.28 -10.46
C ALA A 90 -22.71 1.09 -10.81
N GLU A 91 -23.30 2.13 -10.22
CA GLU A 91 -22.88 3.52 -10.34
C GLU A 91 -21.37 3.56 -10.54
N ILE A 92 -20.93 4.17 -11.63
CA ILE A 92 -19.54 4.53 -11.86
C ILE A 92 -19.25 5.58 -10.80
N SER A 93 -19.10 5.12 -9.56
CA SER A 93 -18.81 5.92 -8.42
C SER A 93 -17.39 6.37 -8.77
N GLU A 94 -17.26 7.61 -9.22
CA GLU A 94 -15.98 8.29 -9.38
C GLU A 94 -15.38 8.40 -7.97
N VAL A 95 -14.99 7.27 -7.38
CA VAL A 95 -14.40 7.17 -6.06
C VAL A 95 -12.97 7.63 -6.21
N SER A 96 -12.83 8.94 -6.37
CA SER A 96 -11.54 9.59 -6.28
C SER A 96 -11.12 9.55 -4.80
N GLY A 97 -9.94 9.00 -4.55
CA GLY A 97 -9.38 8.89 -3.21
C GLY A 97 -8.18 9.80 -3.05
N LYS A 98 -8.14 10.55 -1.95
CA LYS A 98 -6.99 11.39 -1.60
C LYS A 98 -6.03 10.65 -0.70
N CYS A 99 -4.75 10.64 -1.05
CA CYS A 99 -3.69 10.13 -0.16
C CYS A 99 -3.51 11.07 1.03
N SER A 100 -3.65 10.55 2.25
CA SER A 100 -3.50 11.38 3.47
C SER A 100 -2.07 11.87 3.69
N ASN A 101 -1.07 11.20 3.13
CA ASN A 101 0.33 11.51 3.36
C ASN A 101 0.89 12.59 2.41
N CYS A 102 0.56 12.51 1.11
CA CYS A 102 1.06 13.45 0.09
C CYS A 102 -0.03 14.36 -0.49
N SER A 103 -1.29 14.18 -0.10
CA SER A 103 -2.45 14.92 -0.61
C SER A 103 -2.73 14.78 -2.11
N LEU A 104 -2.07 13.86 -2.82
CA LEU A 104 -2.40 13.52 -4.21
C LEU A 104 -3.78 12.87 -4.31
N ILE A 105 -4.50 13.18 -5.38
CA ILE A 105 -5.83 12.64 -5.70
C ILE A 105 -5.67 11.56 -6.76
N PHE A 106 -6.31 10.42 -6.53
CA PHE A 106 -6.25 9.25 -7.39
C PHE A 106 -7.64 8.91 -7.89
N ASN A 107 -7.79 8.70 -9.19
CA ASN A 107 -9.08 8.33 -9.80
C ASN A 107 -9.30 6.80 -9.81
N ASN A 108 -8.26 6.03 -9.47
CA ASN A 108 -8.31 4.57 -9.42
C ASN A 108 -7.57 4.08 -8.16
N ILE A 109 -8.17 3.10 -7.47
CA ILE A 109 -7.61 2.40 -6.33
C ILE A 109 -6.30 1.67 -6.66
N ASP A 110 -6.15 1.13 -7.88
CA ASP A 110 -4.94 0.42 -8.32
C ASP A 110 -3.73 1.36 -8.39
N ASP A 111 -3.93 2.57 -8.93
CA ASP A 111 -2.88 3.59 -9.04
C ASP A 111 -2.46 4.06 -7.64
N PHE A 112 -3.43 4.27 -6.76
CA PHE A 112 -3.16 4.57 -5.36
C PHE A 112 -2.41 3.42 -4.65
N HIS A 113 -2.78 2.17 -4.90
CA HIS A 113 -2.10 1.01 -4.31
C HIS A 113 -0.64 0.90 -4.77
N ASN A 114 -0.36 1.19 -6.05
CA ASN A 114 1.00 1.26 -6.58
C ASN A 114 1.80 2.43 -5.98
N HIS A 115 1.17 3.58 -5.79
CA HIS A 115 1.77 4.75 -5.14
C HIS A 115 2.05 4.54 -3.65
N PHE A 116 1.20 3.78 -2.96
CA PHE A 116 1.18 3.67 -1.51
C PHE A 116 2.54 3.34 -0.90
N TYR A 117 3.26 2.35 -1.45
CA TYR A 117 4.55 1.94 -0.90
C TYR A 117 5.61 3.05 -0.99
N ASP A 118 5.79 3.67 -2.17
CA ASP A 118 6.76 4.76 -2.35
C ASP A 118 6.43 5.96 -1.46
N CYS A 119 5.13 6.29 -1.34
CA CYS A 119 4.67 7.38 -0.49
C CYS A 119 5.01 7.15 0.99
N ILE A 120 4.73 5.95 1.51
CA ILE A 120 5.03 5.57 2.89
C ILE A 120 6.54 5.50 3.13
N CYS A 121 7.30 4.96 2.17
CA CYS A 121 8.76 4.93 2.24
C CYS A 121 9.33 6.34 2.39
N ARG A 122 8.86 7.31 1.58
CA ARG A 122 9.24 8.73 1.71
C ARG A 122 8.81 9.32 3.05
N ALA A 123 7.61 9.01 3.53
CA ALA A 123 7.12 9.49 4.83
C ALA A 123 8.04 9.05 5.97
N ILE A 124 8.48 7.78 5.94
CA ILE A 124 9.36 7.19 6.95
C ILE A 124 10.78 7.78 6.88
N ILE A 125 11.27 8.09 5.69
CA ILE A 125 12.63 8.66 5.52
C ILE A 125 12.67 10.14 5.94
N ASN A 126 11.58 10.89 5.71
CA ASN A 126 11.54 12.34 5.96
C ASN A 126 10.87 12.75 7.28
N GLY A 127 10.33 11.80 8.06
CA GLY A 127 9.65 12.04 9.33
C GLY A 127 10.41 11.48 10.50
#